data_AF-A0A8H8IYH3-F1
#
_entry.id   AF-A0A8H8IYH3-F1
#
_cell.length_a   1.000
_cell.length_b   1.000
_cell.length_c   1.000
_cell.angle_alpha   90.00
_cell.angle_beta   90.00
_cell.angle_gamma   90.00
#
_symmetry.space_group_name_H-M   'P 1'
#
loop_
_entity.id
_entity.type
_entity.pdbx_description
1 polymer ?
#
loop_
_entity_poly.entity_id
_entity_poly.type
_entity_poly.pdbx_seq_one_letter_code
_entity_poly.pdbx_strand_id
1 'polypeptide(L)'
;MGTDSSHNQVNLARLLRRLEKTVENQDWSYQTPAERSARWVQAEGMLQSIAYAKQLLSNIKDSEGMEPDRSIDSIHDVRSQYLKNMEAKINHVESVLAEIKERSQPQLSKPPSFLSHIPAPQPKPVTRPEIVVTTSASKPSELASSDALLPADDPQPTLQSPEDDLLPSTPAPQTGSTFTAPEPAHLRAESLLPDSRPPAAAPQISDTPAFMHTSLKTQEDLSEQLAQMAAQLKRNAQSFAAQLHEDNALVQLAHDQLEGVHTRVKTERTTLRDFRGKSGYTTCMVMGAVAVVMVSWVMMFFLIKVT
;
A
#
# COMPACT_ATOMS: atom_id res chain seq x y z
N MET A 1 23.28 9.33 29.71
CA MET A 1 23.32 8.96 28.28
C MET A 1 23.55 7.45 28.02
N GLY A 2 23.86 6.62 29.02
CA GLY A 2 24.08 5.18 28.79
C GLY A 2 22.84 4.29 28.67
N THR A 3 21.65 4.78 29.04
CA THR A 3 20.40 3.99 29.01
C THR A 3 19.93 3.70 27.58
N ASP A 4 20.15 4.64 26.66
CA ASP A 4 19.66 4.54 25.28
C ASP A 4 20.51 3.54 24.48
N SER A 5 21.82 3.51 24.71
CA SER A 5 22.75 2.53 24.12
C SER A 5 22.39 1.10 24.56
N SER A 6 22.13 0.89 25.86
CA SER A 6 21.71 -0.41 26.38
C SER A 6 20.34 -0.85 25.80
N HIS A 7 19.39 0.08 25.68
CA HIS A 7 18.09 -0.19 25.10
C HIS A 7 18.19 -0.60 23.62
N ASN A 8 19.01 0.12 22.84
CA ASN A 8 19.27 -0.17 21.44
C ASN A 8 19.92 -1.54 21.26
N GLN A 9 20.87 -1.92 22.13
CA GLN A 9 21.51 -3.24 22.10
C GLN A 9 20.50 -4.37 22.32
N VAL A 10 19.62 -4.24 23.32
CA VAL A 10 18.59 -5.24 23.61
C VAL A 10 17.57 -5.33 22.48
N ASN A 11 17.18 -4.20 21.91
CA ASN A 11 16.26 -4.16 20.78
C ASN A 11 16.88 -4.80 19.54
N LEU A 12 18.15 -4.51 19.24
CA LEU A 12 18.88 -5.11 18.14
C LEU A 12 18.96 -6.63 18.29
N ALA A 13 19.31 -7.13 19.49
CA ALA A 13 19.38 -8.56 19.75
C ALA A 13 18.02 -9.27 19.58
N ARG A 14 16.93 -8.64 20.04
CA ARG A 14 15.56 -9.16 19.89
C ARG A 14 15.11 -9.15 18.44
N LEU A 15 15.37 -8.06 17.72
CA LEU A 15 15.01 -7.91 16.31
C LEU A 15 15.74 -8.94 15.48
N LEU A 16 17.06 -9.04 15.62
CA LEU A 16 17.89 -9.98 14.88
C LEU A 16 17.46 -11.43 15.15
N ARG A 17 17.20 -11.80 16.40
CA ARG A 17 16.70 -13.14 16.73
C ARG A 17 15.33 -13.43 16.11
N ARG A 18 14.46 -12.43 16.02
CA ARG A 18 13.17 -12.58 15.33
C ARG A 18 13.39 -12.75 13.82
N LEU A 19 14.28 -11.97 13.22
CA LEU A 19 14.58 -12.06 11.79
C LEU A 19 15.20 -13.40 11.44
N GLU A 20 16.25 -13.82 12.15
CA GLU A 20 16.86 -15.15 11.99
C GLU A 20 15.80 -16.25 12.09
N LYS A 21 14.96 -16.19 13.13
CA LYS A 21 13.89 -17.16 13.33
C LYS A 21 12.85 -17.15 12.19
N THR A 22 12.46 -15.98 11.70
CA THR A 22 11.50 -15.88 10.58
C THR A 22 12.13 -16.43 9.31
N VAL A 23 13.39 -16.09 9.01
CA VAL A 23 14.08 -16.60 7.82
C VAL A 23 14.24 -18.11 7.85
N GLU A 24 14.56 -18.68 9.01
CA GLU A 24 14.80 -20.13 9.16
C GLU A 24 13.52 -20.95 9.16
N ASN A 25 12.43 -20.46 9.78
CA ASN A 25 11.16 -21.21 9.84
C ASN A 25 10.28 -21.02 8.60
N GLN A 26 10.59 -20.05 7.75
CA GLN A 26 9.73 -19.71 6.62
C GLN A 26 10.21 -20.41 5.35
N ASP A 27 9.37 -21.27 4.79
CA ASP A 27 9.67 -21.92 3.51
C ASP A 27 9.67 -20.88 2.39
N TRP A 28 10.83 -20.58 1.81
CA TRP A 28 10.97 -19.64 0.70
C TRP A 28 10.66 -20.24 -0.67
N SER A 29 10.28 -21.53 -0.72
CA SER A 29 9.79 -22.17 -1.94
C SER A 29 8.41 -21.65 -2.30
N TYR A 30 8.20 -21.39 -3.59
CA TYR A 30 6.92 -21.00 -4.17
C TYR A 30 6.58 -21.95 -5.32
N GLN A 31 5.32 -22.34 -5.45
CA GLN A 31 4.82 -23.12 -6.59
C GLN A 31 3.94 -22.28 -7.50
N THR A 32 3.19 -21.33 -6.92
CA THR A 32 2.27 -20.47 -7.67
C THR A 32 2.82 -19.05 -7.87
N PRO A 33 2.42 -18.34 -8.94
CA PRO A 33 2.84 -16.96 -9.15
C PRO A 33 2.32 -16.00 -8.07
N ALA A 34 1.16 -16.29 -7.47
CA ALA A 34 0.61 -15.52 -6.35
C ALA A 34 1.44 -15.69 -5.06
N GLU A 35 1.89 -16.91 -4.76
CA GLU A 35 2.83 -17.13 -3.66
C GLU A 35 4.14 -16.39 -3.89
N ARG A 36 4.66 -16.40 -5.13
CA ARG A 36 5.91 -15.72 -5.47
C ARG A 36 5.86 -14.23 -5.13
N SER A 37 4.81 -13.53 -5.56
CA SER A 37 4.66 -12.09 -5.27
C SER A 37 4.47 -11.84 -3.77
N ALA A 38 3.72 -12.69 -3.07
CA ALA A 38 3.59 -12.59 -1.61
C ALA A 38 4.93 -12.75 -0.89
N ARG A 39 5.79 -13.71 -1.33
CA ARG A 39 7.13 -13.89 -0.78
C ARG A 39 8.05 -12.72 -1.09
N TRP A 40 7.96 -12.15 -2.28
CA TRP A 40 8.72 -10.96 -2.65
C TRP A 40 8.40 -9.77 -1.74
N VAL A 41 7.11 -9.50 -1.51
CA VAL A 41 6.68 -8.43 -0.57
C VAL A 41 7.16 -8.70 0.85
N GLN A 42 7.11 -9.95 1.32
CA GLN A 42 7.62 -10.31 2.63
C GLN A 42 9.13 -10.11 2.74
N ALA A 43 9.91 -10.55 1.75
CA ALA A 43 11.35 -10.34 1.70
C ALA A 43 11.69 -8.84 1.70
N GLU A 44 10.93 -8.01 0.97
CA GLU A 44 11.10 -6.57 0.97
C GLU A 44 10.81 -5.93 2.33
N GLY A 45 9.71 -6.32 2.99
CA GLY A 45 9.40 -5.87 4.35
C GLY A 45 10.49 -6.25 5.36
N MET A 46 11.06 -7.45 5.23
CA MET A 46 12.16 -7.88 6.10
C MET A 46 13.47 -7.13 5.78
N LEU A 47 13.76 -6.78 4.52
CA LEU A 47 14.91 -5.93 4.17
C LEU A 47 14.83 -4.55 4.83
N GLN A 48 13.63 -3.97 4.96
CA GLN A 48 13.45 -2.72 5.71
C GLN A 48 13.80 -2.88 7.19
N SER A 49 13.41 -4.01 7.79
CA SER A 49 13.77 -4.31 9.19
C SER A 49 15.28 -4.54 9.39
N ILE A 50 15.98 -5.04 8.36
CA ILE A 50 17.45 -5.14 8.32
C ILE A 50 18.08 -3.76 8.23
N ALA A 51 17.55 -2.86 7.40
CA ALA A 51 18.02 -1.48 7.32
C ALA A 51 17.90 -0.77 8.68
N TYR A 52 16.78 -0.98 9.39
CA TYR A 52 16.60 -0.50 10.75
C TYR A 52 17.60 -1.13 11.74
N ALA A 53 17.86 -2.45 11.63
CA ALA A 53 18.88 -3.13 12.45
C ALA A 53 20.29 -2.53 12.24
N LYS A 54 20.65 -2.22 10.98
CA LYS A 54 21.91 -1.54 10.65
C LYS A 54 22.00 -0.15 11.26
N GLN A 55 20.90 0.61 11.21
CA GLN A 55 20.82 1.93 11.86
C GLN A 55 20.96 1.82 13.39
N LEU A 56 20.40 0.79 14.02
CA LEU A 56 20.61 0.54 15.45
C LEU A 56 22.07 0.24 15.75
N LEU A 57 22.72 -0.56 14.90
CA LEU A 57 24.14 -0.90 15.04
C LEU A 57 25.03 0.34 14.88
N SER A 58 24.74 1.23 13.93
CA SER A 58 25.47 2.50 13.78
C SER A 58 25.29 3.39 15.01
N ASN A 59 24.06 3.54 15.52
CA ASN A 59 23.79 4.35 16.71
C ASN A 59 24.52 3.84 17.96
N ILE A 60 24.66 2.52 18.11
CA ILE A 60 25.43 1.92 19.21
C ILE A 60 26.93 2.21 19.04
N LYS A 61 27.45 2.13 17.81
CA LYS A 61 28.86 2.41 17.49
C LYS A 61 29.21 3.89 17.67
N ASP A 62 28.34 4.80 17.28
CA ASP A 62 28.55 6.24 17.42
C ASP A 62 28.53 6.67 18.89
N SER A 63 27.70 6.02 19.72
CA SER A 63 27.69 6.22 21.17
C SER A 63 29.00 5.80 21.85
N GLU A 64 29.82 4.96 21.22
CA GLU A 64 31.11 4.49 21.78
C GLU A 64 32.28 5.39 21.40
N GLY A 65 32.19 6.11 20.28
CA GLY A 65 33.30 6.95 19.79
C GLY A 65 33.59 8.22 20.61
N MET A 66 32.76 8.56 21.60
CA MET A 66 32.82 9.86 22.29
C MET A 66 33.53 9.85 23.65
N GLU A 67 33.90 8.69 24.22
CA GLU A 67 34.54 8.59 25.55
C GLU A 67 35.96 7.99 25.46
N PRO A 68 37.01 8.81 25.30
CA PRO A 68 38.38 8.35 25.16
C PRO A 68 39.12 8.16 26.49
N ASP A 69 38.47 7.78 27.59
CA ASP A 69 39.16 7.63 28.88
C ASP A 69 39.76 6.23 29.10
N ARG A 70 41.09 6.20 29.17
CA ARG A 70 42.01 5.10 28.81
C ARG A 70 42.28 4.11 29.94
N SER A 71 41.33 3.31 30.42
CA SER A 71 41.67 2.36 31.51
C SER A 71 41.03 0.98 31.48
N ILE A 72 40.22 0.64 30.47
CA ILE A 72 39.55 -0.68 30.43
C ILE A 72 39.64 -1.32 29.04
N ASP A 73 40.86 -1.67 28.62
CA ASP A 73 41.11 -2.29 27.32
C ASP A 73 40.44 -3.67 27.14
N SER A 74 40.24 -4.44 28.22
CA SER A 74 39.69 -5.81 28.09
C SER A 74 38.17 -5.87 27.89
N ILE A 75 37.40 -4.96 28.49
CA ILE A 75 35.93 -4.95 28.35
C ILE A 75 35.53 -4.46 26.96
N HIS A 76 36.32 -3.53 26.39
CA HIS A 76 36.10 -3.02 25.04
C HIS A 76 36.27 -4.13 23.98
N ASP A 77 37.21 -5.06 24.17
CA ASP A 77 37.44 -6.15 23.22
C ASP A 77 36.25 -7.13 23.14
N VAL A 78 35.72 -7.56 24.29
CA VAL A 78 34.53 -8.45 24.35
C VAL A 78 33.31 -7.80 23.68
N ARG A 79 33.11 -6.51 23.92
CA ARG A 79 31.98 -5.76 23.37
C ARG A 79 32.15 -5.50 21.86
N SER A 80 33.36 -5.17 21.40
CA SER A 80 33.69 -5.03 19.98
C SER A 80 33.46 -6.34 19.24
N GLN A 81 33.88 -7.47 19.82
CA GLN A 81 33.66 -8.80 19.24
C GLN A 81 32.16 -9.12 19.13
N TYR A 82 31.37 -8.76 20.15
CA TYR A 82 29.91 -8.91 20.09
C TYR A 82 29.29 -8.10 18.93
N LEU A 83 29.67 -6.82 18.77
CA LEU A 83 29.16 -5.99 17.66
C LEU A 83 29.55 -6.54 16.28
N LYS A 84 30.80 -7.00 16.13
CA LYS A 84 31.25 -7.67 14.89
C LYS A 84 30.43 -8.92 14.59
N ASN A 85 30.12 -9.72 15.61
CA ASN A 85 29.26 -10.90 15.45
C ASN A 85 27.84 -10.52 15.02
N MET A 86 27.27 -9.43 15.57
CA MET A 86 25.96 -8.93 15.15
C MET A 86 25.98 -8.42 13.71
N GLU A 87 27.03 -7.70 13.31
CA GLU A 87 27.21 -7.22 11.95
C GLU A 87 27.31 -8.38 10.95
N ALA A 88 28.10 -9.40 11.27
CA ALA A 88 28.22 -10.61 10.45
C ALA A 88 26.86 -11.32 10.28
N LYS A 89 26.07 -11.42 11.35
CA LYS A 89 24.71 -11.99 11.31
C LYS A 89 23.75 -11.16 10.46
N ILE A 90 23.78 -9.84 10.61
CA ILE A 90 22.95 -8.93 9.79
C ILE A 90 23.27 -9.09 8.31
N ASN A 91 24.56 -9.09 7.96
CA ASN A 91 25.01 -9.27 6.57
C ASN A 91 24.64 -10.65 6.02
N HIS A 92 24.71 -11.69 6.84
CA HIS A 92 24.27 -13.03 6.44
C HIS A 92 22.77 -13.07 6.13
N VAL A 93 21.93 -12.56 7.03
CA VAL A 93 20.48 -12.51 6.83
C VAL A 93 20.13 -11.63 5.62
N GLU A 94 20.80 -10.50 5.44
CA GLU A 94 20.63 -9.62 4.28
C GLU A 94 20.96 -10.33 2.97
N SER A 95 22.07 -11.06 2.92
CA SER A 95 22.47 -11.81 1.72
C SER A 95 21.41 -12.86 1.34
N VAL A 96 20.88 -13.59 2.33
CA VAL A 96 19.83 -14.59 2.09
C VAL A 96 18.55 -13.91 1.57
N LEU A 97 18.15 -12.79 2.18
CA LEU A 97 16.97 -12.04 1.72
C LEU A 97 17.15 -11.42 0.34
N ALA A 98 18.35 -10.93 0.01
CA ALA A 98 18.65 -10.37 -1.30
C ALA A 98 18.54 -11.46 -2.39
N GLU A 99 19.08 -12.66 -2.13
CA GLU A 99 18.94 -13.81 -3.01
C GLU A 99 17.46 -14.22 -3.19
N ILE A 100 16.69 -14.27 -2.10
CA ILE A 100 15.26 -14.56 -2.15
C ILE A 100 14.52 -13.49 -2.95
N LYS A 101 14.83 -12.21 -2.74
CA LYS A 101 14.20 -11.08 -3.45
C LYS A 101 14.46 -11.17 -4.95
N GLU A 102 15.69 -11.44 -5.36
CA GLU A 102 16.06 -11.63 -6.77
C GLU A 102 15.31 -12.83 -7.36
N ARG A 103 15.30 -13.96 -6.65
CA ARG A 103 14.61 -15.18 -7.08
C ARG A 103 13.08 -15.02 -7.15
N SER A 104 12.49 -14.18 -6.32
CA SER A 104 11.04 -13.97 -6.23
C SER A 104 10.55 -12.75 -7.01
N GLN A 105 11.44 -12.00 -7.67
CA GLN A 105 11.05 -10.79 -8.38
C GLN A 105 9.95 -11.09 -9.42
N PRO A 106 8.79 -10.43 -9.32
CA PRO A 106 7.74 -10.56 -10.33
C PRO A 106 8.33 -10.14 -11.68
N GLN A 107 8.26 -11.02 -12.67
CA GLN A 107 8.59 -10.58 -14.03
C GLN A 107 7.52 -9.58 -14.43
N LEU A 108 7.92 -8.32 -14.66
CA LEU A 108 7.06 -7.32 -15.26
C LEU A 108 6.75 -7.76 -16.70
N SER A 109 5.77 -8.64 -16.87
CA SER A 109 5.15 -8.83 -18.16
C SER A 109 4.40 -7.55 -18.46
N LYS A 110 4.90 -6.77 -19.43
CA LYS A 110 4.20 -5.60 -19.94
C LYS A 110 2.76 -6.03 -20.27
N PRO A 111 1.73 -5.36 -19.73
CA PRO A 111 0.36 -5.71 -20.06
C PRO A 111 0.21 -5.72 -21.59
N PRO A 112 -0.51 -6.70 -22.16
CA PRO A 112 -0.72 -6.77 -23.60
C PRO A 112 -1.26 -5.42 -24.07
N SER A 113 -0.57 -4.80 -25.03
CA SER A 113 -0.94 -3.47 -25.53
C SER A 113 -2.37 -3.51 -26.05
N PHE A 114 -3.27 -2.77 -25.39
CA PHE A 114 -4.66 -2.61 -25.83
C PHE A 114 -4.78 -1.98 -27.23
N LEU A 115 -3.70 -1.34 -27.72
CA LEU A 115 -3.64 -0.78 -29.08
C LEU A 115 -3.62 -1.87 -30.16
N SER A 116 -3.29 -3.12 -29.82
CA SER A 116 -3.32 -4.26 -30.76
C SER A 116 -4.75 -4.69 -31.12
N HIS A 117 -5.72 -4.33 -30.28
CA HIS A 117 -7.12 -4.77 -30.41
C HIS A 117 -8.05 -3.66 -30.92
N ILE A 118 -7.54 -2.45 -31.19
CA ILE A 118 -8.36 -1.40 -31.79
C ILE A 118 -8.55 -1.76 -33.27
N PRO A 119 -9.79 -2.07 -33.71
CA PRO A 119 -10.06 -2.30 -35.12
C PRO A 119 -9.74 -1.03 -35.91
N ALA A 120 -9.03 -1.16 -37.03
CA ALA A 120 -8.73 -0.02 -37.89
C ALA A 120 -10.02 0.72 -38.27
N PRO A 121 -10.08 2.06 -38.18
CA PRO A 121 -11.27 2.82 -38.49
C PRO A 121 -11.70 2.54 -39.93
N GLN A 122 -12.90 1.97 -40.10
CA GLN A 122 -13.48 1.77 -41.42
C GLN A 122 -13.77 3.14 -42.05
N PRO A 123 -13.38 3.38 -43.31
CA PRO A 123 -13.69 4.62 -44.01
C PRO A 123 -15.21 4.77 -44.15
N LYS A 124 -15.74 5.90 -43.67
CA LYS A 124 -17.17 6.22 -43.75
C LYS A 124 -17.62 6.24 -45.23
N PRO A 125 -18.64 5.45 -45.63
CA PRO A 125 -19.23 5.58 -46.94
C PRO A 125 -19.97 6.93 -47.03
N VAL A 126 -19.53 7.77 -47.96
CA VAL A 126 -20.20 9.01 -48.35
C VAL A 126 -21.59 8.64 -48.86
N THR A 127 -22.62 8.88 -48.04
CA THR A 127 -24.02 8.67 -48.43
C THR A 127 -24.62 10.04 -48.76
N ARG A 128 -24.85 10.22 -50.05
CA ARG A 128 -25.57 11.31 -50.69
C ARG A 128 -27.06 11.29 -50.27
N PRO A 129 -27.71 12.44 -50.03
CA PRO A 129 -29.11 12.46 -49.61
C PRO A 129 -30.03 12.24 -50.80
N GLU A 130 -30.91 11.24 -50.72
CA GLU A 130 -32.10 11.11 -51.57
C GLU A 130 -33.31 10.85 -50.67
N ILE A 131 -34.29 11.73 -50.80
CA ILE A 131 -35.51 11.83 -50.02
C ILE A 131 -36.58 11.05 -50.77
N VAL A 132 -37.14 9.97 -50.22
CA VAL A 132 -38.50 9.51 -50.60
C VAL A 132 -39.22 8.92 -49.38
N VAL A 133 -40.51 9.27 -49.34
CA VAL A 133 -41.51 9.22 -48.28
C VAL A 133 -42.35 7.91 -48.35
N THR A 134 -43.08 7.61 -47.26
CA THR A 134 -44.25 6.68 -47.13
C THR A 134 -43.99 5.17 -47.22
N THR A 135 -44.64 4.22 -46.51
CA THR A 135 -45.96 4.15 -45.83
C THR A 135 -46.03 2.88 -44.93
N SER A 136 -46.86 2.95 -43.88
CA SER A 136 -47.61 1.94 -43.09
C SER A 136 -47.55 0.42 -43.39
N ALA A 137 -47.59 -0.42 -42.33
CA ALA A 137 -48.68 -1.40 -42.03
C ALA A 137 -48.40 -2.35 -40.82
N SER A 138 -49.26 -2.23 -39.80
CA SER A 138 -49.89 -3.24 -38.89
C SER A 138 -49.34 -4.68 -38.73
N LYS A 139 -49.29 -5.20 -37.48
CA LYS A 139 -50.32 -6.09 -36.86
C LYS A 139 -49.90 -6.60 -35.43
N PRO A 140 -50.84 -6.75 -34.46
CA PRO A 140 -50.57 -7.23 -33.09
C PRO A 140 -50.98 -8.71 -32.86
N SER A 141 -50.51 -9.34 -31.77
CA SER A 141 -51.13 -10.55 -31.20
C SER A 141 -50.89 -10.64 -29.69
N GLU A 142 -51.95 -10.96 -28.98
CA GLU A 142 -52.16 -10.90 -27.52
C GLU A 142 -52.68 -12.27 -27.02
N LEU A 143 -52.56 -12.51 -25.69
CA LEU A 143 -53.28 -13.49 -24.83
C LEU A 143 -52.94 -14.99 -25.02
N ALA A 144 -52.99 -15.88 -24.03
CA ALA A 144 -53.17 -15.90 -22.57
C ALA A 144 -53.14 -17.38 -22.13
N SER A 145 -52.78 -17.69 -20.86
CA SER A 145 -53.59 -18.58 -20.01
C SER A 145 -52.97 -18.73 -18.61
N SER A 146 -53.84 -18.52 -17.64
CA SER A 146 -53.69 -18.70 -16.19
C SER A 146 -54.04 -20.12 -15.76
N ASP A 147 -53.58 -20.51 -14.57
CA ASP A 147 -54.30 -21.15 -13.44
C ASP A 147 -53.31 -22.05 -12.67
N ALA A 148 -53.25 -22.22 -11.36
CA ALA A 148 -53.91 -21.73 -10.13
C ALA A 148 -54.07 -22.95 -9.19
N LEU A 149 -53.84 -22.70 -7.89
CA LEU A 149 -54.33 -23.41 -6.69
C LEU A 149 -53.42 -24.39 -5.92
N LEU A 150 -53.40 -24.09 -4.61
CA LEU A 150 -52.67 -24.56 -3.40
C LEU A 150 -53.30 -25.87 -2.81
N PRO A 151 -53.18 -26.25 -1.49
CA PRO A 151 -52.18 -26.08 -0.40
C PRO A 151 -51.89 -27.40 0.41
N ALA A 152 -50.94 -27.39 1.38
CA ALA A 152 -51.15 -27.70 2.83
C ALA A 152 -49.89 -28.16 3.62
N ASP A 153 -49.67 -27.48 4.77
CA ASP A 153 -49.16 -27.89 6.11
C ASP A 153 -48.00 -28.91 6.28
N ASP A 154 -47.02 -28.82 7.19
CA ASP A 154 -46.54 -27.92 8.28
C ASP A 154 -45.19 -28.59 8.82
N PRO A 155 -44.59 -28.31 10.01
CA PRO A 155 -43.44 -27.42 10.25
C PRO A 155 -42.07 -28.05 10.65
N GLN A 156 -41.04 -27.18 10.62
CA GLN A 156 -39.82 -27.12 11.49
C GLN A 156 -38.54 -27.92 11.12
N PRO A 157 -37.35 -27.54 11.64
CA PRO A 157 -36.46 -26.52 11.07
C PRO A 157 -35.08 -27.08 10.68
N THR A 158 -34.49 -26.56 9.60
CA THR A 158 -33.07 -26.81 9.27
C THR A 158 -32.33 -25.51 9.05
N LEU A 159 -31.38 -25.26 9.95
CA LEU A 159 -30.22 -24.38 9.77
C LEU A 159 -29.53 -24.68 8.44
N GLN A 160 -29.64 -23.76 7.48
CA GLN A 160 -28.74 -23.69 6.34
C GLN A 160 -28.34 -22.25 6.09
N SER A 161 -27.05 -22.00 6.33
CA SER A 161 -26.30 -20.82 5.92
C SER A 161 -25.98 -20.96 4.43
N PRO A 162 -26.33 -19.99 3.57
CA PRO A 162 -25.80 -19.88 2.23
C PRO A 162 -24.81 -18.71 2.18
N GLU A 163 -23.51 -19.00 2.16
CA GLU A 163 -22.50 -18.04 1.73
C GLU A 163 -21.81 -18.61 0.48
N ASP A 164 -22.34 -18.26 -0.69
CA ASP A 164 -21.54 -18.12 -1.90
C ASP A 164 -22.25 -17.17 -2.86
N ASP A 165 -21.42 -16.41 -3.59
CA ASP A 165 -21.74 -15.38 -4.57
C ASP A 165 -22.36 -14.08 -4.06
N LEU A 166 -21.52 -13.04 -3.97
CA LEU A 166 -21.72 -11.71 -4.58
C LEU A 166 -20.51 -10.81 -4.22
N LEU A 167 -19.38 -10.96 -4.91
CA LEU A 167 -18.30 -9.96 -4.90
C LEU A 167 -18.10 -9.37 -6.30
N PRO A 168 -18.50 -8.11 -6.56
CA PRO A 168 -17.93 -7.33 -7.63
C PRO A 168 -16.57 -6.74 -7.20
N SER A 169 -15.54 -7.15 -7.93
CA SER A 169 -14.18 -6.62 -7.88
C SER A 169 -14.15 -5.09 -8.00
N THR A 170 -13.63 -4.41 -6.97
CA THR A 170 -13.32 -2.97 -7.01
C THR A 170 -11.81 -2.78 -7.02
N PRO A 171 -11.22 -2.01 -7.97
CA PRO A 171 -9.78 -1.80 -8.06
C PRO A 171 -9.28 -0.83 -6.97
N ALA A 172 -8.24 -1.25 -6.24
CA ALA A 172 -7.60 -0.48 -5.18
C ALA A 172 -6.80 0.72 -5.73
N PRO A 173 -6.90 1.93 -5.13
CA PRO A 173 -6.01 3.04 -5.44
C PRO A 173 -4.66 2.88 -4.73
N GLN A 174 -3.59 2.99 -5.51
CA GLN A 174 -2.20 2.97 -5.04
C GLN A 174 -1.88 4.27 -4.29
N THR A 175 -1.75 4.21 -2.98
CA THR A 175 -1.18 5.31 -2.18
C THR A 175 0.31 5.06 -1.98
N GLY A 176 1.12 5.77 -2.77
CA GLY A 176 2.58 5.76 -2.69
C GLY A 176 3.17 6.98 -3.39
N SER A 177 2.77 8.18 -2.95
CA SER A 177 3.40 9.43 -3.40
C SER A 177 4.36 9.93 -2.31
N THR A 178 5.63 9.61 -2.51
CA THR A 178 6.75 10.30 -1.86
C THR A 178 6.79 11.72 -2.42
N PHE A 179 6.47 12.70 -1.58
CA PHE A 179 6.71 14.11 -1.83
C PHE A 179 8.21 14.32 -2.12
N THR A 180 8.54 14.60 -3.37
CA THR A 180 9.85 15.14 -3.76
C THR A 180 9.61 16.51 -4.37
N ALA A 181 10.30 17.51 -3.82
CA ALA A 181 10.21 18.92 -4.16
C ALA A 181 10.52 19.19 -5.65
N PRO A 182 9.81 20.12 -6.32
CA PRO A 182 10.21 20.59 -7.64
C PRO A 182 11.26 21.71 -7.51
N GLU A 183 12.49 21.38 -7.88
CA GLU A 183 13.58 22.31 -8.19
C GLU A 183 13.30 23.02 -9.54
N PRO A 184 13.66 24.31 -9.72
CA PRO A 184 13.20 25.11 -10.84
C PRO A 184 13.97 24.78 -12.13
N ALA A 185 13.30 24.09 -13.04
CA ALA A 185 13.80 23.89 -14.40
C ALA A 185 13.77 25.19 -15.21
N HIS A 186 14.94 25.51 -15.75
CA HIS A 186 15.25 26.59 -16.67
C HIS A 186 14.18 26.81 -17.76
N LEU A 187 13.72 28.05 -17.85
CA LEU A 187 13.01 28.62 -18.99
C LEU A 187 13.93 28.59 -20.23
N ARG A 188 13.82 27.54 -21.05
CA ARG A 188 14.30 27.56 -22.43
C ARG A 188 13.11 27.97 -23.30
N ALA A 189 13.04 29.27 -23.58
CA ALA A 189 12.11 29.83 -24.55
C ALA A 189 12.49 29.31 -25.94
N GLU A 190 11.80 28.24 -26.38
CA GLU A 190 11.85 27.80 -27.76
C GLU A 190 10.94 28.71 -28.57
N SER A 191 11.58 29.69 -29.19
CA SER A 191 11.04 30.63 -30.16
C SER A 191 10.45 29.89 -31.36
N LEU A 192 9.18 29.52 -31.29
CA LEU A 192 8.37 29.14 -32.44
C LEU A 192 7.86 30.41 -33.13
N LEU A 193 8.75 31.05 -33.89
CA LEU A 193 8.35 31.99 -34.93
C LEU A 193 7.95 31.17 -36.17
N PRO A 194 6.75 31.35 -36.74
CA PRO A 194 6.45 30.85 -38.07
C PRO A 194 7.24 31.67 -39.09
N ASP A 195 8.13 30.99 -39.83
CA ASP A 195 8.79 31.50 -41.02
C ASP A 195 7.72 31.74 -42.09
N SER A 196 7.51 33.01 -42.47
CA SER A 196 6.63 33.40 -43.57
C SER A 196 7.28 34.54 -44.33
N ARG A 197 8.19 34.14 -45.21
CA ARG A 197 8.76 34.93 -46.30
C ARG A 197 7.67 35.29 -47.33
N PRO A 198 7.44 36.58 -47.65
CA PRO A 198 6.63 36.94 -48.81
C PRO A 198 7.50 37.08 -50.07
N PRO A 199 7.08 36.58 -51.25
CA PRO A 199 7.62 37.07 -52.51
C PRO A 199 6.92 38.38 -52.89
N ALA A 200 7.72 39.40 -53.18
CA ALA A 200 7.25 40.66 -53.75
C ALA A 200 6.77 40.44 -55.19
N ALA A 201 5.47 40.66 -55.42
CA ALA A 201 4.92 41.05 -56.70
C ALA A 201 3.54 41.69 -56.45
N ALA A 202 3.46 43.02 -56.55
CA ALA A 202 2.22 43.72 -56.86
C ALA A 202 2.00 43.66 -58.39
N PRO A 203 0.80 43.88 -58.95
CA PRO A 203 -0.32 44.61 -58.36
C PRO A 203 -1.70 43.97 -58.59
N GLN A 204 -2.74 44.65 -58.07
CA GLN A 204 -4.10 44.78 -58.62
C GLN A 204 -5.29 44.11 -57.89
N ILE A 205 -6.14 45.02 -57.39
CA ILE A 205 -7.61 45.05 -57.47
C ILE A 205 -8.39 44.22 -56.43
N SER A 206 -9.10 44.96 -55.58
CA SER A 206 -10.42 44.70 -54.98
C SER A 206 -10.82 43.26 -54.64
N ASP A 207 -10.81 42.92 -53.35
CA ASP A 207 -11.92 42.28 -52.64
C ASP A 207 -11.51 41.93 -51.19
N THR A 208 -11.60 42.92 -50.29
CA THR A 208 -11.44 42.72 -48.84
C THR A 208 -12.78 42.77 -48.11
N PRO A 209 -13.60 41.71 -48.22
CA PRO A 209 -14.46 41.33 -47.09
C PRO A 209 -14.22 39.89 -46.59
N ALA A 210 -13.79 38.95 -47.45
CA ALA A 210 -13.82 37.52 -47.12
C ALA A 210 -12.79 37.09 -46.04
N PHE A 211 -11.57 37.62 -46.07
CA PHE A 211 -10.52 37.20 -45.12
C PHE A 211 -10.77 37.72 -43.69
N MET A 212 -11.35 38.92 -43.54
CA MET A 212 -11.76 39.44 -42.23
C MET A 212 -12.90 38.62 -41.62
N HIS A 213 -13.85 38.17 -42.45
CA HIS A 213 -14.91 37.27 -42.00
C HIS A 213 -14.38 35.91 -41.54
N THR A 214 -13.37 35.36 -42.21
CA THR A 214 -12.75 34.09 -41.79
C THR A 214 -12.03 34.22 -40.45
N SER A 215 -11.23 35.27 -40.23
CA SER A 215 -10.55 35.49 -38.95
C SER A 215 -11.52 35.73 -37.80
N LEU A 216 -12.58 36.53 -38.02
CA LEU A 216 -13.64 36.72 -37.01
C LEU A 216 -14.37 35.41 -36.69
N LYS A 217 -14.67 34.59 -37.71
CA LYS A 217 -15.28 33.27 -37.52
C LYS A 217 -14.40 32.32 -36.71
N THR A 218 -13.08 32.31 -36.94
CA THR A 218 -12.15 31.49 -36.14
C THR A 218 -12.02 32.00 -34.71
N GLN A 219 -12.11 33.31 -34.48
CA GLN A 219 -12.08 33.89 -33.14
C GLN A 219 -13.35 33.54 -32.36
N GLU A 220 -14.50 33.58 -33.03
CA GLU A 220 -15.80 33.19 -32.47
C GLU A 220 -15.80 31.69 -32.11
N ASP A 221 -15.29 30.82 -32.98
CA ASP A 221 -15.17 29.37 -32.74
C ASP A 221 -14.24 29.04 -31.54
N LEU A 222 -13.08 29.71 -31.44
CA LEU A 222 -12.19 29.55 -30.27
C LEU A 222 -12.82 30.05 -28.98
N SER A 223 -13.58 31.16 -29.04
CA SER A 223 -14.29 31.69 -27.88
C SER A 223 -15.40 30.76 -27.41
N GLU A 224 -16.12 30.13 -28.35
CA GLU A 224 -17.14 29.13 -28.07
C GLU A 224 -16.50 27.87 -27.47
N GLN A 225 -15.37 27.41 -28.01
CA GLN A 225 -14.64 26.27 -27.47
C GLN A 225 -14.11 26.54 -26.05
N LEU A 226 -13.61 27.75 -25.78
CA LEU A 226 -13.18 28.14 -24.43
C LEU A 226 -14.37 28.22 -23.47
N ALA A 227 -15.51 28.74 -23.90
CA ALA A 227 -16.73 28.77 -23.09
C ALA A 227 -17.22 27.36 -22.76
N GLN A 228 -17.18 26.43 -23.72
CA GLN A 228 -17.52 25.02 -23.52
C GLN A 228 -16.53 24.34 -22.55
N MET A 229 -15.22 24.56 -22.72
CA MET A 229 -14.20 24.02 -21.81
C MET A 229 -14.36 24.58 -20.40
N ALA A 230 -14.63 25.87 -20.23
CA ALA A 230 -14.87 26.47 -18.92
C ALA A 230 -16.13 25.90 -18.25
N ALA A 231 -17.20 25.68 -19.02
CA ALA A 231 -18.41 25.03 -18.51
C ALA A 231 -18.17 23.56 -18.12
N GLN A 232 -17.34 22.84 -18.87
CA GLN A 232 -16.93 21.48 -18.54
C GLN A 232 -16.06 21.44 -17.29
N LEU A 233 -15.08 22.35 -17.18
CA LEU A 233 -14.22 22.47 -16.00
C LEU A 233 -15.05 22.78 -14.74
N LYS A 234 -16.07 23.64 -14.87
CA LYS A 234 -17.01 23.93 -13.79
C LYS A 234 -17.81 22.70 -13.37
N ARG A 235 -18.31 21.91 -14.32
CA ARG A 235 -19.00 20.64 -14.01
C ARG A 235 -18.06 19.65 -13.33
N ASN A 236 -16.83 19.51 -13.82
CA ASN A 236 -15.82 18.64 -13.22
C ASN A 236 -15.48 19.11 -11.79
N ALA A 237 -15.35 20.41 -11.55
CA ALA A 237 -15.11 20.94 -10.21
C ALA A 237 -16.29 20.68 -9.26
N GLN A 238 -17.53 20.78 -9.74
CA GLN A 238 -18.72 20.44 -8.95
C GLN A 238 -18.80 18.95 -8.64
N SER A 239 -18.49 18.07 -9.59
CA SER A 239 -18.46 16.63 -9.35
C SER A 239 -17.35 16.25 -8.38
N PHE A 240 -16.17 16.87 -8.48
CA PHE A 240 -15.09 16.65 -7.52
C PHE A 240 -15.46 17.16 -6.13
N ALA A 241 -16.12 18.30 -5.99
CA ALA A 241 -16.58 18.77 -4.69
C ALA A 241 -17.59 17.80 -4.04
N ALA A 242 -18.50 17.22 -4.82
CA ALA A 242 -19.45 16.22 -4.33
C ALA A 242 -18.76 14.92 -3.90
N GLN A 243 -17.85 14.40 -4.74
CA GLN A 243 -17.06 13.20 -4.42
C GLN A 243 -16.19 13.40 -3.19
N LEU A 244 -15.57 14.57 -3.04
CA LEU A 244 -14.71 14.87 -1.90
C LEU A 244 -15.52 14.97 -0.60
N HIS A 245 -16.80 15.35 -0.66
CA HIS A 245 -17.69 15.31 0.50
C HIS A 245 -18.07 13.89 0.91
N GLU A 246 -18.36 13.02 -0.08
CA GLU A 246 -18.61 11.60 0.14
C GLU A 246 -17.38 10.88 0.70
N ASP A 247 -16.20 11.12 0.11
CA ASP A 247 -14.92 10.59 0.59
C ASP A 247 -14.61 11.04 2.01
N ASN A 248 -14.89 12.31 2.36
CA ASN A 248 -14.72 12.80 3.72
C ASN A 248 -15.63 12.05 4.71
N ALA A 249 -16.88 11.78 4.34
CA ALA A 249 -17.78 10.98 5.16
C ALA A 249 -17.26 9.54 5.36
N LEU A 250 -16.72 8.92 4.31
CA LEU A 250 -16.09 7.59 4.42
C LEU A 250 -14.84 7.61 5.29
N VAL A 251 -14.01 8.65 5.19
CA VAL A 251 -12.82 8.84 6.03
C VAL A 251 -13.20 9.01 7.50
N GLN A 252 -14.25 9.78 7.81
CA GLN A 252 -14.76 9.93 9.17
C GLN A 252 -15.28 8.61 9.73
N LEU A 253 -16.05 7.86 8.95
CA LEU A 253 -16.53 6.54 9.36
C LEU A 253 -15.38 5.55 9.60
N ALA A 254 -14.36 5.56 8.75
CA ALA A 254 -13.16 4.75 8.95
C ALA A 254 -12.39 5.19 10.21
N HIS A 255 -12.34 6.49 10.49
CA HIS A 255 -11.72 7.03 11.70
C HIS A 255 -12.46 6.57 12.96
N ASP A 256 -13.79 6.65 12.99
CA ASP A 256 -14.61 6.21 14.11
C ASP A 256 -14.47 4.71 14.36
N GLN A 257 -14.43 3.90 13.30
CA GLN A 257 -14.17 2.45 13.41
C GLN A 257 -12.77 2.17 13.96
N LEU A 258 -11.76 2.92 13.51
CA LEU A 258 -10.40 2.77 13.99
C LEU A 258 -10.28 3.13 15.47
N GLU A 259 -10.95 4.20 15.90
CA GLU A 259 -11.00 4.60 17.32
C GLU A 259 -11.73 3.53 18.16
N GLY A 260 -12.83 2.98 17.65
CA GLY A 260 -13.55 1.86 18.29
C GLY A 260 -12.68 0.61 18.45
N VAL A 261 -11.93 0.21 17.42
CA VAL A 261 -11.00 -0.92 17.50
C VAL A 261 -9.85 -0.61 18.45
N HIS A 262 -9.30 0.60 18.39
CA HIS A 262 -8.18 1.00 19.25
C HIS A 262 -8.57 0.98 20.74
N THR A 263 -9.75 1.49 21.10
CA THR A 263 -10.26 1.45 22.48
C THR A 263 -10.52 0.02 22.95
N ARG A 264 -11.06 -0.85 22.09
CA ARG A 264 -11.24 -2.28 22.37
C ARG A 264 -9.91 -2.98 22.61
N VAL A 265 -8.93 -2.81 21.72
CA VAL A 265 -7.59 -3.39 21.86
C VAL A 265 -6.88 -2.90 23.11
N LYS A 266 -7.02 -1.61 23.46
CA LYS A 266 -6.45 -1.05 24.69
C LYS A 266 -7.06 -1.70 25.93
N THR A 267 -8.37 -1.92 25.94
CA THR A 267 -9.10 -2.55 27.04
C THR A 267 -8.76 -4.03 27.19
N GLU A 268 -8.69 -4.76 26.08
CA GLU A 268 -8.24 -6.16 26.05
C GLU A 268 -6.78 -6.28 26.51
N ARG A 269 -5.90 -5.34 26.12
CA ARG A 269 -4.51 -5.31 26.60
C ARG A 269 -4.41 -5.06 28.10
N THR A 270 -5.24 -4.18 28.67
CA THR A 270 -5.25 -3.95 30.12
C THR A 270 -5.75 -5.17 30.88
N THR A 271 -6.83 -5.80 30.42
CA THR A 271 -7.35 -7.01 31.07
C THR A 271 -6.35 -8.17 30.98
N LEU A 272 -5.72 -8.40 29.82
CA LEU A 272 -4.66 -9.40 29.67
C LEU A 272 -3.44 -9.12 30.56
N ARG A 273 -3.07 -7.85 30.75
CA ARG A 273 -1.98 -7.47 31.66
C ARG A 273 -2.35 -7.77 33.12
N ASP A 274 -3.60 -7.49 33.50
CA ASP A 274 -4.07 -7.75 34.87
C ASP A 274 -4.15 -9.25 35.15
N PHE A 275 -4.59 -10.06 34.18
CA PHE A 275 -4.56 -11.53 34.29
C PHE A 275 -3.12 -12.07 34.38
N ARG A 276 -2.18 -11.52 33.60
CA ARG A 276 -0.76 -11.91 33.66
C ARG A 276 -0.09 -11.56 34.99
N GLY A 277 -0.46 -10.44 35.61
CA GLY A 277 -0.01 -10.07 36.95
C GLY A 277 -0.54 -11.04 38.01
N LYS A 278 -1.81 -11.45 37.89
CA LYS A 278 -2.47 -12.36 38.84
C LYS A 278 -1.92 -13.79 38.77
N SER A 279 -1.63 -14.32 37.57
CA SER A 279 -1.01 -15.64 37.40
C SER A 279 0.47 -15.68 37.83
N GLY A 280 1.15 -14.53 37.80
CA GLY A 280 2.54 -14.44 38.25
C GLY A 280 2.69 -14.64 39.76
N TYR A 281 1.72 -14.15 40.55
CA TYR A 281 1.78 -14.20 42.02
C TYR A 281 1.72 -15.63 42.55
N THR A 282 0.84 -16.47 42.01
CA THR A 282 0.72 -17.89 42.43
C THR A 282 1.99 -18.68 42.12
N THR A 283 2.58 -18.49 40.94
CA THR A 283 3.82 -19.17 40.57
C THR A 283 5.00 -18.68 41.40
N CYS A 284 5.06 -17.39 41.70
CA CYS A 284 6.08 -16.81 42.60
C CYS A 284 5.96 -17.40 44.01
N MET A 285 4.75 -17.54 44.54
CA MET A 285 4.54 -18.09 45.87
C MET A 285 4.95 -19.57 45.96
N VAL A 286 4.60 -20.36 44.93
CA VAL A 286 5.02 -21.78 44.83
C VAL A 286 6.54 -21.90 44.73
N MET A 287 7.18 -21.09 43.88
CA MET A 287 8.64 -21.05 43.78
C MET A 287 9.31 -20.66 45.10
N GLY A 288 8.71 -19.72 45.84
CA GLY A 288 9.16 -19.35 47.19
C GLY A 288 9.09 -20.51 48.18
N ALA A 289 7.98 -21.26 48.18
CA ALA A 289 7.84 -22.44 49.04
C ALA A 289 8.88 -23.52 48.73
N VAL A 290 9.12 -23.81 47.44
CA VAL A 290 10.17 -24.76 47.00
C VAL A 290 11.56 -24.29 47.43
N ALA A 291 11.85 -23.00 47.33
CA ALA A 291 13.13 -22.43 47.75
C ALA A 291 13.36 -22.60 49.27
N VAL A 292 12.33 -22.40 50.10
CA VAL A 292 12.43 -22.60 51.56
C VAL A 292 12.75 -24.05 51.89
N VAL A 293 12.11 -25.02 51.22
CA VAL A 293 12.39 -26.45 51.42
C VAL A 293 13.84 -26.77 51.04
N MET A 294 14.33 -26.24 49.92
CA MET A 294 15.74 -26.41 49.50
C MET A 294 16.72 -25.85 50.53
N VAL A 295 16.47 -24.65 51.06
CA VAL A 295 17.33 -24.03 52.09
C VAL A 295 17.33 -24.86 53.37
N SER A 296 16.15 -25.30 53.82
CA SER A 296 16.03 -26.16 55.01
C SER A 296 16.79 -27.48 54.84
N TRP A 297 16.72 -28.09 53.66
CA TRP A 297 17.47 -29.30 53.34
C TRP A 297 18.98 -29.07 53.38
N VAL A 298 19.47 -27.99 52.76
CA VAL A 298 20.90 -27.63 52.80
C VAL A 298 21.37 -27.39 54.24
N MET A 299 20.58 -26.67 55.05
CA MET A 299 20.86 -26.47 56.48
C MET A 299 20.99 -27.78 57.26
N MET A 300 20.09 -28.75 57.03
CA MET A 300 20.16 -30.07 57.64
C MET A 300 21.47 -30.80 57.31
N PHE A 301 21.91 -30.73 56.04
CA PHE A 301 23.19 -31.29 55.61
C PHE A 301 24.37 -30.62 56.31
N PHE A 302 24.35 -29.30 56.46
CA PHE A 302 25.39 -28.59 57.20
C PHE A 302 25.45 -28.99 58.67
N LEU A 303 24.30 -29.19 59.33
CA LEU A 303 24.25 -29.62 60.73
C LEU A 303 24.86 -31.02 60.94
N ILE A 304 24.54 -31.97 60.05
CA ILE A 304 25.14 -33.33 60.10
C ILE A 304 26.65 -33.29 59.85
N LYS A 305 27.13 -32.35 59.01
CA LYS A 305 28.54 -32.27 58.68
C LYS A 305 29.35 -31.55 59.76
N VAL A 306 28.72 -30.66 60.52
CA VAL A 306 29.33 -29.88 61.62
C VAL A 306 29.31 -30.62 62.95
N THR A 307 28.28 -31.44 63.20
CA THR A 307 28.15 -32.29 64.39
C THR A 307 28.99 -33.56 64.21
#